data_AF-A0A8T4EQA6-F1
#
_entry.id   AF-A0A8T4EQA6-F1
#
_cell.length_a   1.000
_cell.length_b   1.000
_cell.length_c   1.000
_cell.angle_alpha   90.00
_cell.angle_beta   90.00
_cell.angle_gamma   90.00
#
_symmetry.space_group_name_H-M   'P 1'
#
loop_
_entity.id
_entity.type
_entity.pdbx_description
1 polymer ?
#
loop_
_entity_poly.entity_id
_entity_poly.type
_entity_poly.pdbx_seq_one_letter_code
_entity_poly.pdbx_strand_id
1 'polypeptide(L)'
;MGKGVVMSVICLLAISFFIASCVPVSEYYICKDGTRVRNAEECYTPMAPEPKEEVKQPEPAPEPAPEPVVKEISPAAQVYFDNNAKVTSLQYSYVESPQSLPEDIYYTTKDKMKIELKVRAVYAGNEYYDTVYLDLVKNTATAYCEYRDRSVCKDRDKAYSVDFDKYFRPTPWDWIDRITKADLTGKSKIFASRNAVEMNIEVDGLSGTMFVDSFFGIPLQITYLSKNYEFRDIVMNEVKSTQLEHQFSQ
;
A
#
# COMPACT_ATOMS: atom_id res chain seq x y z
N MET A 1 -33.76 -53.81 3.41
CA MET A 1 -33.75 -52.56 2.61
C MET A 1 -33.04 -51.50 3.44
N GLY A 2 -31.97 -50.84 2.96
CA GLY A 2 -31.45 -49.66 3.69
C GLY A 2 -29.95 -49.37 3.71
N LYS A 3 -29.09 -50.09 2.98
CA LYS A 3 -27.66 -49.73 2.86
C LYS A 3 -27.24 -49.25 1.46
N GLY A 4 -27.89 -49.73 0.39
CA GLY A 4 -27.55 -49.33 -0.98
C GLY A 4 -27.96 -47.89 -1.34
N VAL A 5 -29.07 -47.38 -0.78
CA VAL A 5 -29.60 -46.05 -1.13
C VAL A 5 -28.75 -44.92 -0.55
N VAL A 6 -28.18 -45.11 0.65
CA VAL A 6 -27.39 -44.07 1.33
C VAL A 6 -26.06 -43.81 0.60
N MET A 7 -25.41 -44.84 0.07
CA MET A 7 -24.13 -44.69 -0.63
C MET A 7 -24.28 -44.00 -2.00
N SER A 8 -25.43 -44.18 -2.66
CA SER A 8 -25.70 -43.55 -3.96
C SER A 8 -25.95 -42.04 -3.84
N VAL A 9 -26.60 -41.60 -2.76
CA VAL A 9 -26.83 -40.16 -2.48
C VAL A 9 -25.52 -39.43 -2.14
N ILE A 10 -24.61 -40.07 -1.40
CA ILE A 10 -23.31 -39.47 -1.03
C ILE A 10 -22.42 -39.29 -2.28
N CYS A 11 -22.40 -40.26 -3.21
CA CYS A 11 -21.66 -40.10 -4.46
C CYS A 11 -22.21 -38.98 -5.36
N LEU A 12 -23.53 -38.80 -5.44
CA LEU A 12 -24.13 -37.72 -6.23
C LEU A 12 -23.83 -36.32 -5.65
N LEU A 13 -23.78 -36.18 -4.32
CA LEU A 13 -23.38 -34.93 -3.66
C LEU A 13 -21.87 -34.64 -3.82
N ALA A 14 -21.02 -35.65 -3.81
CA ALA A 14 -19.59 -35.46 -4.06
C ALA A 14 -19.30 -35.02 -5.51
N ILE A 15 -20.04 -35.56 -6.49
CA ILE A 15 -19.89 -35.18 -7.90
C ILE A 15 -20.39 -33.75 -8.14
N SER A 16 -21.49 -33.31 -7.51
CA SER A 16 -21.97 -31.93 -7.67
C SER A 16 -21.01 -30.87 -7.10
N PHE A 17 -20.24 -31.19 -6.06
CA PHE A 17 -19.19 -30.31 -5.54
C PHE A 17 -17.98 -30.17 -6.48
N PHE A 18 -17.71 -31.14 -7.35
CA PHE A 18 -16.61 -31.06 -8.33
C PHE A 18 -16.96 -30.23 -9.59
N ILE A 19 -18.24 -29.98 -9.88
CA ILE A 19 -18.65 -29.18 -11.05
C ILE A 19 -18.74 -27.68 -10.70
N ALA A 20 -18.86 -27.33 -9.41
CA ALA A 20 -18.96 -25.95 -8.96
C ALA A 20 -17.58 -25.26 -8.74
N SER A 21 -16.48 -26.01 -8.77
CA SER A 21 -15.12 -25.49 -8.58
C SER A 21 -14.43 -25.03 -9.87
N CYS A 22 -15.05 -25.24 -11.03
CA CYS A 22 -14.61 -24.66 -12.30
C CYS A 22 -15.19 -23.24 -12.49
N VAL A 23 -15.04 -22.37 -11.49
CA VAL A 23 -15.21 -20.93 -11.76
C VAL A 23 -13.98 -20.51 -12.54
N PRO A 24 -14.09 -20.13 -13.83
CA PRO A 24 -12.94 -19.68 -14.58
C PRO A 24 -12.33 -18.50 -13.82
N VAL A 25 -11.07 -18.64 -13.43
CA VAL A 25 -10.27 -17.53 -12.91
C VAL A 25 -10.30 -16.49 -14.01
N SER A 26 -11.13 -15.45 -13.84
CA SER A 26 -11.27 -14.41 -14.85
C SER A 26 -9.94 -13.68 -14.94
N GLU A 27 -9.17 -13.95 -15.99
CA GLU A 27 -7.95 -13.22 -16.32
C GLU A 27 -8.36 -11.77 -16.63
N TYR A 28 -7.84 -10.83 -15.84
CA TYR A 28 -7.99 -9.40 -16.10
C TYR A 28 -6.65 -8.87 -16.61
N TYR A 29 -6.70 -7.93 -17.56
CA TYR A 29 -5.54 -7.22 -18.07
C TYR A 29 -5.48 -5.83 -17.42
N ILE A 30 -4.27 -5.34 -17.13
CA ILE A 30 -4.04 -3.98 -16.64
C ILE A 30 -3.45 -3.17 -17.79
N CYS A 31 -4.14 -2.11 -18.22
CA CYS A 31 -3.69 -1.24 -19.31
C CYS A 31 -2.57 -0.30 -18.85
N LYS A 32 -1.92 0.41 -19.79
CA LYS A 32 -0.81 1.34 -19.48
C LYS A 32 -1.19 2.45 -18.49
N ASP A 33 -2.47 2.82 -18.45
CA ASP A 33 -3.03 3.80 -17.51
C ASP A 33 -3.44 3.20 -16.15
N GLY A 34 -3.27 1.88 -15.96
CA GLY A 34 -3.62 1.18 -14.72
C GLY A 34 -5.06 0.68 -14.64
N THR A 35 -5.90 0.91 -15.66
CA THR A 35 -7.28 0.40 -15.68
C THR A 35 -7.32 -1.11 -15.87
N ARG A 36 -8.31 -1.79 -15.25
CA ARG A 36 -8.52 -3.24 -15.37
C ARG A 36 -9.58 -3.53 -16.42
N VAL A 37 -9.22 -4.25 -17.47
CA VAL A 37 -10.12 -4.66 -18.55
C VAL A 37 -10.19 -6.17 -18.69
N ARG A 38 -11.28 -6.69 -19.26
CA ARG A 38 -11.48 -8.14 -19.49
C ARG A 38 -10.91 -8.62 -20.82
N ASN A 39 -10.66 -7.70 -21.74
CA ASN A 39 -10.11 -7.99 -23.06
C ASN A 39 -8.88 -7.08 -23.30
N ALA A 40 -7.76 -7.66 -23.71
CA ALA A 40 -6.53 -6.93 -23.99
C ALA A 40 -6.68 -5.88 -25.11
N GLU A 41 -7.64 -6.06 -26.03
CA GLU A 41 -7.93 -5.09 -27.10
C GLU A 41 -8.57 -3.79 -26.57
N GLU A 42 -9.18 -3.83 -25.37
CA GLU A 42 -9.73 -2.63 -24.72
C GLU A 42 -8.63 -1.73 -24.16
N CYS A 43 -7.38 -2.21 -24.06
CA CYS A 43 -6.22 -1.38 -23.71
C CYS A 43 -5.73 -0.49 -24.87
N TYR A 44 -6.49 -0.38 -25.96
CA TYR A 44 -6.14 0.45 -27.10
C TYR A 44 -6.09 1.92 -26.70
N THR A 45 -4.88 2.48 -26.73
CA THR A 45 -4.66 3.92 -26.58
C THR A 45 -4.98 4.56 -27.92
N PRO A 46 -6.05 5.38 -28.05
CA PRO A 46 -6.31 6.09 -29.30
C PRO A 46 -5.06 6.88 -29.71
N MET A 47 -4.72 6.81 -31.01
CA MET A 47 -3.62 7.60 -31.59
C MET A 47 -3.73 9.04 -31.07
N ALA A 48 -2.63 9.52 -30.48
CA ALA A 48 -2.55 10.84 -29.91
C ALA A 48 -3.05 11.87 -30.96
N PRO A 49 -4.03 12.72 -30.61
CA PRO A 49 -4.49 13.77 -31.51
C PRO A 49 -3.31 14.64 -31.92
N GLU A 50 -3.31 15.09 -33.18
CA GLU A 50 -2.29 16.00 -33.72
C GLU A 50 -2.02 17.17 -32.76
N PRO A 51 -0.75 17.58 -32.60
CA PRO A 51 -0.35 18.60 -31.65
C PRO A 51 -1.08 19.91 -31.95
N LYS A 52 -2.12 20.21 -31.16
CA LYS A 52 -2.72 21.53 -31.10
C LYS A 52 -1.69 22.47 -30.50
N GLU A 53 -1.41 23.57 -31.20
CA GLU A 53 -0.61 24.70 -30.69
C GLU A 53 -1.01 25.00 -29.25
N GLU A 54 -0.05 24.81 -28.35
CA GLU A 54 -0.18 25.05 -26.93
C GLU A 54 -0.34 26.56 -26.70
N VAL A 55 -1.60 26.99 -26.56
CA VAL A 55 -1.94 28.33 -26.13
C VAL A 55 -1.32 28.53 -24.76
N LYS A 56 -0.24 29.33 -24.67
CA LYS A 56 0.43 29.69 -23.42
C LYS A 56 -0.61 30.17 -22.40
N GLN A 57 -0.97 29.28 -21.49
CA GLN A 57 -1.84 29.62 -20.37
C GLN A 57 -1.08 30.63 -19.51
N PRO A 58 -1.67 31.80 -19.20
CA PRO A 58 -1.00 32.80 -18.36
C PRO A 58 -0.60 32.15 -17.04
N GLU A 59 0.67 32.34 -16.67
CA GLU A 59 1.26 31.84 -15.43
C GLU A 59 0.33 32.23 -14.25
N PRO A 60 -0.23 31.26 -13.51
CA PRO A 60 -1.11 31.55 -12.38
C PRO A 60 -0.41 32.49 -11.42
N ALA A 61 -1.12 33.51 -10.94
CA ALA A 61 -0.60 34.38 -9.89
C ALA A 61 -0.14 33.51 -8.71
N PRO A 62 1.05 33.78 -8.13
CA PRO A 62 1.59 32.96 -7.05
C PRO A 62 0.56 32.87 -5.92
N GLU A 63 0.15 31.64 -5.64
CA GLU A 63 -0.79 31.36 -4.56
C GLU A 63 -0.16 31.85 -3.24
N PRO A 64 -0.89 32.62 -2.41
CA PRO A 64 -0.34 33.12 -1.15
C PRO A 64 0.16 31.95 -0.31
N ALA A 65 1.36 32.09 0.25
CA ALA A 65 1.96 31.05 1.07
C ALA A 65 0.97 30.64 2.19
N PRO A 66 0.68 29.34 2.35
CA PRO A 66 -0.27 28.89 3.36
C PRO A 66 0.20 29.32 4.75
N GLU A 67 -0.73 29.84 5.56
CA GLU A 67 -0.44 30.20 6.94
C GLU A 67 0.04 28.95 7.72
N PRO A 68 1.01 29.10 8.63
CA PRO A 68 1.53 27.98 9.40
C PRO A 68 0.41 27.37 10.26
N VAL A 69 0.09 26.12 10.00
CA VAL A 69 -0.90 25.36 10.77
C VAL A 69 -0.35 25.10 12.17
N VAL A 70 -0.95 25.70 13.20
CA VAL A 70 -0.56 25.49 14.60
C VAL A 70 -1.00 24.09 15.03
N LYS A 71 -0.05 23.24 15.45
CA LYS A 71 -0.34 21.92 16.00
C LYS A 71 -0.77 22.02 17.47
N GLU A 72 -1.96 21.54 17.80
CA GLU A 72 -2.53 21.46 19.16
C GLU A 72 -2.52 20.00 19.65
N ILE A 73 -1.32 19.44 19.87
CA ILE A 73 -1.17 18.09 20.42
C ILE A 73 -1.16 18.17 21.95
N SER A 74 -2.04 17.44 22.62
CA SER A 74 -2.05 17.40 24.09
C SER A 74 -0.74 16.84 24.65
N PRO A 75 -0.26 17.33 25.81
CA PRO A 75 0.98 16.82 26.40
C PRO A 75 0.97 15.30 26.65
N ALA A 76 -0.20 14.74 26.96
CA ALA A 76 -0.36 13.29 27.16
C ALA A 76 -0.19 12.50 25.85
N ALA A 77 -0.71 13.00 24.72
CA ALA A 77 -0.53 12.36 23.42
C ALA A 77 0.92 12.52 22.92
N GLN A 78 1.54 13.69 23.15
CA GLN A 78 2.90 14.00 22.70
C GLN A 78 3.94 12.97 23.18
N VAL A 79 3.81 12.49 24.42
CA VAL A 79 4.72 11.47 24.98
C VAL A 79 4.79 10.21 24.13
N TYR A 80 3.68 9.80 23.51
CA TYR A 80 3.67 8.64 22.62
C TYR A 80 4.36 8.97 21.30
N PHE A 81 4.04 10.11 20.69
CA PHE A 81 4.67 10.51 19.42
C PHE A 81 6.17 10.74 19.55
N ASP A 82 6.67 11.26 20.67
CA ASP A 82 8.10 11.46 20.89
C ASP A 82 8.91 10.15 20.81
N ASN A 83 8.29 9.00 21.09
CA ASN A 83 8.94 7.70 20.95
C ASN A 83 9.21 7.32 19.48
N ASN A 84 8.50 7.92 18.51
CA ASN A 84 8.67 7.62 17.09
C ASN A 84 10.08 7.95 16.60
N ALA A 85 10.77 8.88 17.25
CA ALA A 85 12.14 9.29 16.90
C ALA A 85 13.15 8.14 17.06
N LYS A 86 12.81 7.10 17.83
CA LYS A 86 13.62 5.88 18.02
C LYS A 86 13.48 4.91 16.85
N VAL A 87 12.52 5.13 15.97
CA VAL A 87 12.23 4.25 14.84
C VAL A 87 12.91 4.80 13.59
N THR A 88 13.90 4.07 13.09
CA THR A 88 14.67 4.43 11.90
C THR A 88 14.16 3.74 10.64
N SER A 89 13.50 2.60 10.81
CA SER A 89 12.99 1.80 9.70
C SER A 89 11.78 0.97 10.10
N LEU A 90 10.91 0.65 9.14
CA LEU A 90 9.71 -0.17 9.34
C LEU A 90 9.59 -1.23 8.26
N GLN A 91 9.14 -2.42 8.63
CA GLN A 91 8.58 -3.42 7.72
C GLN A 91 7.13 -3.69 8.13
N TYR A 92 6.19 -3.70 7.19
CA TYR A 92 4.77 -3.97 7.49
C TYR A 92 4.01 -4.42 6.24
N SER A 93 2.82 -4.98 6.44
CA SER A 93 1.80 -5.05 5.39
C SER A 93 0.72 -3.99 5.61
N TYR A 94 0.15 -3.47 4.52
CA TYR A 94 -0.78 -2.34 4.54
C TYR A 94 -2.16 -2.75 4.05
N VAL A 95 -3.20 -2.38 4.80
CA VAL A 95 -4.59 -2.65 4.45
C VAL A 95 -5.41 -1.38 4.53
N GLU A 96 -6.15 -1.07 3.46
CA GLU A 96 -7.10 0.04 3.40
C GLU A 96 -8.53 -0.50 3.21
N SER A 97 -9.30 -0.58 4.30
CA SER A 97 -10.71 -1.00 4.25
C SER A 97 -11.59 0.14 3.71
N PRO A 98 -12.56 -0.14 2.81
CA PRO A 98 -13.17 -1.44 2.52
C PRO A 98 -12.47 -2.31 1.46
N GLN A 99 -11.33 -1.89 0.92
CA GLN A 99 -10.64 -2.64 -0.13
C GLN A 99 -9.80 -3.78 0.50
N SER A 100 -10.26 -5.02 0.35
CA SER A 100 -9.47 -6.22 0.68
C SER A 100 -8.59 -6.61 -0.52
N LEU A 101 -7.62 -5.77 -0.86
CA LEU A 101 -6.62 -6.14 -1.86
C LEU A 101 -5.57 -7.06 -1.22
N PRO A 102 -4.89 -7.90 -2.03
CA PRO A 102 -3.78 -8.69 -1.52
C PRO A 102 -2.74 -7.75 -0.91
N GLU A 103 -2.25 -8.12 0.27
CA GLU A 103 -1.40 -7.27 1.08
C GLU A 103 0.02 -7.25 0.51
N ASP A 104 0.42 -6.11 -0.05
CA ASP A 104 1.81 -5.84 -0.39
C ASP A 104 2.65 -5.66 0.89
N ILE A 105 3.94 -5.97 0.81
CA ILE A 105 4.87 -5.83 1.93
C ILE A 105 5.74 -4.60 1.68
N TYR A 106 5.78 -3.72 2.68
CA TYR A 106 6.49 -2.46 2.63
C TYR A 106 7.71 -2.55 3.55
N TYR A 107 8.84 -2.08 3.04
CA TYR A 107 10.07 -1.84 3.78
C TYR A 107 10.38 -0.37 3.62
N THR A 108 10.50 0.38 4.70
CA THR A 108 10.59 1.84 4.61
C THR A 108 11.53 2.45 5.63
N THR A 109 12.13 3.56 5.24
CA THR A 109 12.84 4.54 6.05
C THR A 109 12.21 5.90 5.78
N LYS A 110 12.74 6.97 6.37
CA LYS A 110 12.25 8.33 6.05
C LYS A 110 12.50 8.74 4.60
N ASP A 111 13.51 8.17 3.94
CA ASP A 111 13.96 8.63 2.63
C ASP A 111 13.65 7.65 1.50
N LYS A 112 13.52 6.36 1.81
CA LYS A 112 13.35 5.29 0.82
C LYS A 112 12.28 4.30 1.24
N MET A 113 11.58 3.76 0.24
CA MET A 113 10.62 2.67 0.41
C MET A 113 10.83 1.59 -0.66
N LYS A 114 10.84 0.33 -0.25
CA LYS A 114 10.72 -0.85 -1.13
C LYS A 114 9.35 -1.47 -0.90
N ILE A 115 8.68 -1.83 -1.98
CA ILE A 115 7.37 -2.49 -1.98
C ILE A 115 7.51 -3.82 -2.70
N GLU A 116 7.22 -4.91 -2.02
CA GLU A 116 7.10 -6.25 -2.60
C GLU A 116 5.62 -6.49 -2.92
N LEU A 117 5.32 -6.47 -4.23
CA LEU A 117 3.97 -6.62 -4.74
C LEU A 117 3.51 -8.08 -4.59
N LYS A 118 2.37 -8.28 -3.95
CA LYS A 118 1.80 -9.62 -3.79
C LYS A 118 1.29 -10.18 -5.11
N VAL A 119 0.78 -9.29 -5.97
CA VAL A 119 0.35 -9.61 -7.33
C VAL A 119 1.32 -8.93 -8.29
N ARG A 120 1.94 -9.73 -9.15
CA ARG A 120 2.85 -9.23 -10.19
C ARG A 120 2.11 -8.26 -11.10
N ALA A 121 2.71 -7.11 -11.36
CA ALA A 121 2.16 -6.12 -12.25
C ALA A 121 2.73 -6.29 -13.66
N VAL A 122 1.87 -6.09 -14.66
CA VAL A 122 2.26 -6.08 -16.07
C VAL A 122 2.65 -4.65 -16.46
N TYR A 123 3.81 -4.46 -17.08
CA TYR A 123 4.24 -3.15 -17.59
C TYR A 123 3.81 -2.95 -19.05
N ALA A 124 4.27 -3.84 -19.93
CA ALA A 124 3.96 -3.86 -21.35
C ALA A 124 4.18 -5.26 -21.95
N GLY A 125 3.22 -5.78 -22.70
CA GLY A 125 3.30 -7.12 -23.28
C GLY A 125 3.47 -8.20 -22.20
N ASN A 126 4.56 -8.98 -22.29
CA ASN A 126 4.90 -10.07 -21.36
C ASN A 126 5.98 -9.66 -20.34
N GLU A 127 6.13 -8.35 -20.07
CA GLU A 127 7.08 -7.85 -19.08
C GLU A 127 6.38 -7.59 -17.74
N TYR A 128 6.98 -8.11 -16.68
CA TYR A 128 6.44 -8.07 -15.33
C TYR A 128 7.44 -7.46 -14.37
N TYR A 129 6.94 -6.85 -13.31
CA TYR A 129 7.71 -6.49 -12.12
C TYR A 129 6.92 -6.90 -10.88
N ASP A 130 7.64 -7.20 -9.81
CA ASP A 130 7.09 -7.60 -8.53
C ASP A 130 7.61 -6.74 -7.38
N THR A 131 8.51 -5.80 -7.69
CA THR A 131 9.19 -4.97 -6.70
C THR A 131 9.23 -3.53 -7.19
N VAL A 132 8.87 -2.59 -6.31
CA VAL A 132 8.94 -1.15 -6.59
C VAL A 132 9.80 -0.48 -5.53
N TYR A 133 10.71 0.39 -5.97
CA TYR A 133 11.55 1.23 -5.13
C TYR A 133 11.13 2.68 -5.30
N LEU A 134 10.88 3.37 -4.19
CA LEU A 134 10.55 4.78 -4.13
C LEU A 134 11.67 5.56 -3.43
N ASP A 135 12.06 6.66 -4.02
CA ASP A 135 12.85 7.73 -3.37
C ASP A 135 11.85 8.79 -2.89
N LEU A 136 11.61 8.84 -1.58
CA LEU A 136 10.58 9.68 -0.94
C LEU A 136 11.00 11.15 -0.89
N VAL A 137 12.29 11.43 -1.04
CA VAL A 137 12.82 12.81 -1.09
C VAL A 137 12.66 13.39 -2.48
N LYS A 138 12.91 12.58 -3.52
CA LYS A 138 12.83 13.00 -4.93
C LYS A 138 11.47 12.76 -5.57
N ASN A 139 10.57 12.04 -4.90
CA ASN A 139 9.29 11.59 -5.44
C ASN A 139 9.44 10.84 -6.77
N THR A 140 10.40 9.90 -6.83
CA THR A 140 10.65 9.07 -8.02
C THR A 140 10.46 7.59 -7.71
N ALA A 141 10.02 6.82 -8.71
CA ALA A 141 9.76 5.40 -8.57
C ALA A 141 10.39 4.57 -9.69
N THR A 142 11.03 3.47 -9.32
CA THR A 142 11.61 2.49 -10.25
C THR A 142 11.20 1.09 -9.85
N ALA A 143 10.72 0.29 -10.81
CA ALA A 143 10.33 -1.08 -10.58
C ALA A 143 11.33 -2.08 -11.20
N TYR A 144 11.39 -3.28 -10.62
CA TYR A 144 12.23 -4.40 -11.04
C TYR A 144 11.49 -5.74 -10.88
N CYS A 145 12.00 -6.76 -11.57
CA CYS A 145 11.52 -8.14 -11.47
C CYS A 145 12.51 -8.95 -10.61
N GLU A 146 12.20 -9.17 -9.32
CA GLU A 146 13.14 -9.76 -8.36
C GLU A 146 12.85 -11.22 -7.95
N TYR A 147 11.66 -11.79 -8.20
CA TYR A 147 11.59 -12.90 -9.17
C TYR A 147 12.70 -13.96 -9.15
N ARG A 148 12.71 -14.96 -8.25
CA ARG A 148 13.78 -15.99 -8.29
C ARG A 148 13.76 -16.83 -9.58
N ASP A 149 12.59 -17.03 -10.16
CA ASP A 149 12.43 -17.80 -11.39
C ASP A 149 12.78 -16.94 -12.62
N ARG A 150 13.90 -17.28 -13.28
CA ARG A 150 14.38 -16.60 -14.50
C ARG A 150 13.47 -16.78 -15.71
N SER A 151 12.58 -17.77 -15.70
CA SER A 151 11.58 -17.91 -16.78
C SER A 151 10.56 -16.77 -16.75
N VAL A 152 10.30 -16.22 -15.56
CA VAL A 152 9.42 -15.06 -15.32
C VAL A 152 10.23 -13.77 -15.42
N CYS A 153 11.33 -13.67 -14.68
CA CYS A 153 12.20 -12.50 -14.68
C CYS A 153 13.46 -12.76 -15.51
N LYS A 154 13.32 -12.58 -16.83
CA LYS A 154 14.39 -12.82 -17.80
C LYS A 154 15.62 -11.93 -17.57
N ASP A 155 15.37 -10.66 -17.31
CA ASP A 155 16.35 -9.66 -16.97
C ASP A 155 15.93 -8.99 -15.66
N ARG A 156 16.73 -9.17 -14.62
CA ARG A 156 16.42 -8.70 -13.26
C ARG A 156 16.99 -7.30 -13.02
N ASP A 157 17.98 -6.90 -13.80
CA ASP A 157 18.60 -5.57 -13.76
C ASP A 157 17.83 -4.56 -14.61
N LYS A 158 16.90 -5.04 -15.45
CA LYS A 158 16.00 -4.19 -16.21
C LYS A 158 15.10 -3.38 -15.29
N ALA A 159 15.36 -2.07 -15.26
CA ALA A 159 14.59 -1.06 -14.57
C ALA A 159 13.37 -0.61 -15.39
N TYR A 160 12.25 -0.40 -14.72
CA TYR A 160 11.04 0.20 -15.30
C TYR A 160 10.72 1.50 -14.57
N SER A 161 10.64 2.62 -15.29
CA SER A 161 10.12 3.86 -14.71
C SER A 161 8.61 3.73 -14.54
N VAL A 162 8.14 3.95 -13.32
CA VAL A 162 6.73 3.88 -12.94
C VAL A 162 6.30 5.15 -12.23
N ASP A 163 5.00 5.39 -12.18
CA ASP A 163 4.42 6.54 -11.47
C ASP A 163 4.55 6.39 -9.95
N PHE A 164 5.11 7.40 -9.28
CA PHE A 164 5.30 7.40 -7.83
C PHE A 164 3.96 7.37 -7.09
N ASP A 165 3.00 8.21 -7.47
CA ASP A 165 1.74 8.40 -6.74
C ASP A 165 0.87 7.13 -6.78
N LYS A 166 1.02 6.32 -7.84
CA LYS A 166 0.35 5.04 -7.97
C LYS A 166 0.74 4.06 -6.84
N TYR A 167 2.02 4.02 -6.48
CA TYR A 167 2.57 3.06 -5.52
C TYR A 167 2.74 3.62 -4.12
N PHE A 168 2.92 4.93 -3.99
CA PHE A 168 3.08 5.56 -2.69
C PHE A 168 1.85 5.35 -1.81
N ARG A 169 2.09 4.95 -0.56
CA ARG A 169 1.08 4.90 0.49
C ARG A 169 1.64 5.65 1.70
N PRO A 170 0.82 6.49 2.38
CA PRO A 170 1.29 7.19 3.56
C PRO A 170 1.83 6.21 4.60
N THR A 171 3.09 6.40 4.96
CA THR A 171 3.75 5.65 6.03
C THR A 171 3.16 6.04 7.39
N PRO A 172 3.44 5.25 8.43
CA PRO A 172 3.07 5.67 9.78
C PRO A 172 3.65 7.02 10.20
N TRP A 173 4.83 7.43 9.69
CA TRP A 173 5.37 8.77 9.95
C TRP A 173 4.59 9.86 9.24
N ASP A 174 4.22 9.63 7.97
CA ASP A 174 3.41 10.59 7.20
C ASP A 174 2.07 10.87 7.89
N TRP A 175 1.46 9.85 8.50
CA TRP A 175 0.25 10.04 9.28
C TRP A 175 0.47 10.92 10.51
N ILE A 176 1.57 10.74 11.25
CA ILE A 176 1.90 11.58 12.42
C ILE A 176 2.15 13.03 11.98
N ASP A 177 2.88 13.23 10.88
CA ASP A 177 3.24 14.57 10.41
C ASP A 177 2.03 15.39 9.97
N ARG A 178 0.98 14.72 9.49
CA ARG A 178 -0.31 15.33 9.10
C ARG A 178 -1.24 15.65 10.26
N ILE A 179 -0.96 15.17 11.48
CA ILE A 179 -1.79 15.47 12.64
C ILE A 179 -1.65 16.94 13.03
N THR A 180 -2.80 17.59 13.15
CA THR A 180 -2.95 18.97 13.62
C THR A 180 -3.38 19.02 15.07
N LYS A 181 -4.21 18.06 15.53
CA LYS A 181 -4.61 17.94 16.94
C LYS A 181 -4.63 16.49 17.39
N ALA A 182 -4.29 16.22 18.65
CA ALA A 182 -4.41 14.88 19.21
C ALA A 182 -4.64 14.86 20.72
N ASP A 183 -5.61 14.04 21.14
CA ASP A 183 -5.99 13.82 22.54
C ASP A 183 -6.09 12.33 22.86
N LEU A 184 -5.54 11.93 23.99
CA LEU A 184 -5.62 10.56 24.48
C LEU A 184 -7.05 10.26 24.93
N THR A 185 -7.65 9.17 24.46
CA THR A 185 -9.03 8.81 24.86
C THR A 185 -9.08 8.01 26.16
N GLY A 186 -7.93 7.48 26.60
CA GLY A 186 -7.81 6.58 27.74
C GLY A 186 -8.12 5.11 27.42
N LYS A 187 -8.53 4.79 26.18
CA LYS A 187 -8.72 3.39 25.75
C LYS A 187 -7.42 2.79 25.25
N SER A 188 -7.33 1.47 25.33
CA SER A 188 -6.21 0.69 24.79
C SER A 188 -6.68 -0.61 24.16
N LYS A 189 -5.89 -1.14 23.22
CA LYS A 189 -6.15 -2.41 22.53
C LYS A 189 -4.82 -3.12 22.23
N ILE A 190 -4.86 -4.45 22.20
CA ILE A 190 -3.71 -5.26 21.79
C ILE A 190 -3.80 -5.55 20.28
N PHE A 191 -2.72 -5.29 19.55
CA PHE A 191 -2.55 -5.61 18.12
C PHE A 191 -1.31 -6.47 17.97
N ALA A 192 -1.44 -7.71 17.48
CA ALA A 192 -0.31 -8.62 17.26
C ALA A 192 0.70 -8.65 18.44
N SER A 193 0.18 -8.83 19.67
CA SER A 193 0.96 -8.83 20.92
C SER A 193 1.60 -7.50 21.34
N ARG A 194 1.25 -6.38 20.70
CA ARG A 194 1.65 -5.02 21.07
C ARG A 194 0.50 -4.29 21.74
N ASN A 195 0.79 -3.54 22.80
CA ASN A 195 -0.19 -2.65 23.40
C ASN A 195 -0.25 -1.35 22.60
N ALA A 196 -1.46 -0.89 22.27
CA ALA A 196 -1.69 0.38 21.60
C ALA A 196 -2.71 1.21 22.36
N VAL A 197 -2.49 2.51 22.42
CA VAL A 197 -3.42 3.49 23.00
C VAL A 197 -4.24 4.15 21.90
N GLU A 198 -5.51 4.40 22.18
CA GLU A 198 -6.40 5.13 21.29
C GLU A 198 -6.26 6.64 21.50
N MET A 199 -6.19 7.37 20.39
CA MET A 199 -6.17 8.82 20.34
C MET A 199 -7.29 9.32 19.41
N ASN A 200 -7.95 10.39 19.81
CA ASN A 200 -8.71 11.23 18.89
C ASN A 200 -7.70 12.12 18.17
N ILE A 201 -7.77 12.18 16.85
CA ILE A 201 -6.86 12.98 16.03
C ILE A 201 -7.63 13.91 15.10
N GLU A 202 -7.00 14.98 14.67
CA GLU A 202 -7.47 15.87 13.60
C GLU A 202 -6.41 15.93 12.50
N VAL A 203 -6.82 15.61 11.27
CA VAL A 203 -5.99 15.67 10.06
C VAL A 203 -6.74 16.50 9.03
N ASP A 204 -6.11 17.58 8.56
CA ASP A 204 -6.69 18.51 7.59
C ASP A 204 -8.07 19.06 8.04
N GLY A 205 -8.21 19.37 9.34
CA GLY A 205 -9.44 19.88 9.95
C GLY A 205 -10.54 18.84 10.17
N LEU A 206 -10.26 17.56 9.89
CA LEU A 206 -11.22 16.46 9.98
C LEU A 206 -10.84 15.50 11.09
N SER A 207 -11.82 15.14 11.93
CA SER A 207 -11.59 14.22 13.04
C SER A 207 -11.42 12.77 12.58
N GLY A 208 -10.59 12.03 13.31
CA GLY A 208 -10.39 10.59 13.17
C GLY A 208 -9.97 9.96 14.49
N THR A 209 -9.71 8.67 14.46
CA THR A 209 -9.12 7.93 15.59
C THR A 209 -7.87 7.19 15.13
N MET A 210 -6.92 7.05 16.05
CA MET A 210 -5.66 6.38 15.79
C MET A 210 -5.28 5.50 16.98
N PHE A 211 -4.87 4.26 16.72
CA PHE A 211 -4.23 3.40 17.70
C PHE A 211 -2.71 3.48 17.50
N VAL A 212 -2.00 3.96 18.53
CA VAL A 212 -0.55 4.18 18.51
C VAL A 212 0.13 3.15 19.42
N ASP A 213 1.15 2.47 18.91
CA ASP A 213 2.00 1.55 19.70
C ASP A 213 2.57 2.29 20.92
N SER A 214 2.30 1.76 22.11
CA SER A 214 2.63 2.42 23.38
C SER A 214 4.13 2.55 23.63
N PHE A 215 4.98 1.77 22.94
CA PHE A 215 6.42 1.74 23.15
C PHE A 215 7.18 2.54 22.10
N PHE A 216 6.84 2.36 20.82
CA PHE A 216 7.50 3.00 19.69
C PHE A 216 6.82 4.26 19.20
N GLY A 217 5.58 4.55 19.60
CA GLY A 217 4.89 5.75 19.16
C GLY A 217 4.44 5.72 17.70
N ILE A 218 4.35 4.53 17.10
CA ILE A 218 4.02 4.34 15.69
C ILE A 218 2.54 3.94 15.55
N PRO A 219 1.77 4.57 14.64
CA PRO A 219 0.42 4.16 14.32
C PRO A 219 0.34 2.70 13.88
N LEU A 220 -0.59 1.94 14.47
CA LEU A 220 -0.93 0.57 14.07
C LEU A 220 -2.24 0.52 13.28
N GLN A 221 -3.16 1.43 13.59
CA GLN A 221 -4.44 1.55 12.90
C GLN A 221 -4.92 3.01 12.92
N ILE A 222 -5.47 3.50 11.81
CA ILE A 222 -6.13 4.79 11.70
C ILE A 222 -7.54 4.59 11.14
N THR A 223 -8.54 5.18 11.78
CA THR A 223 -9.87 5.39 11.18
C THR A 223 -10.04 6.87 10.84
N TYR A 224 -10.15 7.17 9.55
CA TYR A 224 -10.26 8.53 9.04
C TYR A 224 -11.13 8.56 7.79
N LEU A 225 -12.09 9.49 7.70
CA LEU A 225 -13.05 9.60 6.59
C LEU A 225 -13.76 8.27 6.27
N SER A 226 -14.21 7.55 7.30
CA SER A 226 -14.86 6.24 7.18
C SER A 226 -14.02 5.14 6.53
N LYS A 227 -12.72 5.38 6.33
CA LYS A 227 -11.75 4.38 5.90
C LYS A 227 -10.93 3.90 7.09
N ASN A 228 -10.46 2.67 7.01
CA ASN A 228 -9.57 2.09 8.00
C ASN A 228 -8.24 1.75 7.34
N TYR A 229 -7.15 2.29 7.89
CA TYR A 229 -5.79 2.07 7.46
C TYR A 229 -5.09 1.25 8.54
N GLU A 230 -4.62 0.05 8.22
CA GLU A 230 -4.02 -0.87 9.18
C GLU A 230 -2.59 -1.24 8.75
N PHE A 231 -1.66 -1.16 9.70
CA PHE A 231 -0.27 -1.56 9.53
C PHE A 231 -0.04 -2.88 10.27
N ARG A 232 -0.13 -3.98 9.53
CA ARG A 232 -0.03 -5.34 10.06
C ARG A 232 1.41 -5.83 10.08
N ASP A 233 1.66 -6.79 10.98
CA ASP A 233 2.94 -7.46 11.13
C ASP A 233 4.13 -6.49 11.21
N ILE A 234 3.92 -5.33 11.87
CA ILE A 234 4.90 -4.26 11.90
C ILE A 234 6.15 -4.63 12.71
N VAL A 235 7.30 -4.47 12.07
CA VAL A 235 8.63 -4.66 12.65
C VAL A 235 9.39 -3.34 12.56
N MET A 236 9.95 -2.90 13.68
CA MET A 236 10.70 -1.65 13.79
C MET A 236 12.20 -1.94 13.83
N ASN A 237 13.01 -1.10 13.16
CA ASN A 237 14.47 -1.09 13.25
C ASN A 237 15.19 -2.36 12.77
N GLU A 238 14.52 -3.21 11.99
CA GLU A 238 15.12 -4.43 11.43
C GLU A 238 15.42 -4.34 9.92
N VAL A 239 14.92 -3.31 9.24
CA VAL A 239 15.16 -3.13 7.80
C VAL A 239 16.52 -2.50 7.59
N LYS A 240 17.39 -3.22 6.88
CA LYS A 240 18.73 -2.75 6.51
C LYS A 240 18.65 -1.88 5.26
N SER A 241 19.56 -0.91 5.13
CA SER A 241 19.66 -0.07 3.93
C SER A 241 19.82 -0.89 2.66
N THR A 242 20.54 -2.01 2.71
CA THR A 242 20.70 -2.91 1.57
C THR A 242 19.36 -3.49 1.11
N GLN A 243 18.40 -3.76 2.01
CA GLN A 243 17.08 -4.26 1.60
C GLN A 243 16.25 -3.23 0.83
N LEU A 244 16.65 -1.95 0.86
CA LEU A 244 16.00 -0.84 0.15
C LEU A 244 16.70 -0.51 -1.17
N GLU A 245 17.62 -1.37 -1.60
CA GLU A 245 18.38 -1.21 -2.84
C GLU A 245 18.25 -2.46 -3.71
N HIS A 246 18.27 -2.25 -5.02
CA HIS A 246 18.19 -3.34 -5.97
C HIS A 246 19.41 -4.27 -5.87
N GLN A 247 19.16 -5.54 -5.52
CA GLN A 247 20.21 -6.48 -5.09
C GLN A 247 21.04 -7.10 -6.22
N PHE A 248 20.69 -6.92 -7.49
CA PHE A 248 21.38 -7.61 -8.61
C PHE A 248 22.40 -6.74 -9.34
N SER A 249 22.53 -5.48 -8.94
CA SER A 249 23.47 -4.52 -9.53
C SER A 249 24.94 -4.64 -9.08
N GLN A 250 25.33 -5.72 -8.38
CA GLN A 250 26.69 -5.95 -7.87
C GLN A 250 27.37 -7.17 -8.48
#